data_AF-A0A563W2L9-F1
#
_entry.id   AF-A0A563W2L9-F1
#
_cell.length_a   1.000
_cell.length_b   1.000
_cell.length_c   1.000
_cell.angle_alpha   90.00
_cell.angle_beta   90.00
_cell.angle_gamma   90.00
#
_symmetry.space_group_name_H-M   'P 1'
#
loop_
_entity.id
_entity.type
_entity.pdbx_description
1 polymer ?
#
loop_
_entity_poly.entity_id
_entity_poly.type
_entity_poly.pdbx_seq_one_letter_code
_entity_poly.pdbx_strand_id
1 'polypeptide(L)'
;MTQSTVKTTQVPTNCSNCPQFHDYQEKENRSRGWCEQFNCVSFSHHPFTQDCRLNIPNEEDLLRSEHEVGSLVKLIDSTLDHSQWSTFIVVGKRYNPNRYQNTKTFLNQTDWYYRLATTEQALLSQIWVAENEICHYDQADIINPIGEF
;
A
#
# COMPACT_ATOMS: atom_id res chain seq x y z
N MET A 1 -19.26 3.53 -26.90
CA MET A 1 -17.84 3.50 -27.30
C MET A 1 -17.07 4.29 -26.26
N THR A 2 -16.55 3.60 -25.25
CA THR A 2 -15.70 4.17 -24.21
C THR A 2 -14.35 4.45 -24.83
N GLN A 3 -13.97 5.74 -24.89
CA GLN A 3 -12.65 6.14 -25.35
C GLN A 3 -11.63 5.71 -24.28
N SER A 4 -10.90 4.63 -24.56
CA SER A 4 -9.65 4.33 -23.87
C SER A 4 -8.63 5.35 -24.33
N THR A 5 -8.43 6.40 -23.54
CA THR A 5 -7.35 7.37 -23.77
C THR A 5 -6.04 6.67 -23.45
N VAL A 6 -5.35 6.20 -24.50
CA VAL A 6 -3.97 5.74 -24.41
C VAL A 6 -3.12 6.93 -23.97
N LYS A 7 -2.79 7.02 -22.67
CA LYS A 7 -1.83 8.00 -22.15
C LYS A 7 -0.46 7.62 -22.70
N THR A 8 -0.01 8.37 -23.70
CA THR A 8 1.35 8.31 -24.23
C THR A 8 2.36 8.40 -23.08
N THR A 9 3.24 7.41 -22.99
CA THR A 9 4.31 7.22 -22.00
C THR A 9 5.40 8.30 -22.12
N GLN A 10 5.06 9.57 -21.86
CA GLN A 10 6.08 10.59 -21.71
C GLN A 10 6.74 10.43 -20.34
N VAL A 11 8.07 10.26 -20.35
CA VAL A 11 8.86 10.18 -19.12
C VAL A 11 8.62 11.48 -18.33
N PRO A 12 8.31 11.40 -17.02
CA PRO A 12 8.07 12.58 -16.20
C PRO A 12 9.26 13.54 -16.23
N THR A 13 8.98 14.83 -16.07
CA THR A 13 10.01 15.88 -16.04
C THR A 13 10.29 16.36 -14.61
N ASN A 14 9.32 16.19 -13.72
CA ASN A 14 9.45 16.49 -12.30
C ASN A 14 8.48 15.61 -11.49
N CYS A 15 8.41 15.83 -10.18
CA CYS A 15 7.49 15.07 -9.33
C CYS A 15 6.00 15.32 -9.65
N SER A 16 5.60 16.50 -10.13
CA SER A 16 4.17 16.79 -10.41
C SER A 16 3.54 15.89 -11.47
N ASN A 17 4.34 15.32 -12.37
CA ASN A 17 3.90 14.35 -13.39
C ASN A 17 4.47 12.94 -13.18
N CYS A 18 5.05 12.67 -12.00
CA CYS A 18 5.59 11.37 -11.64
C CYS A 18 4.47 10.47 -11.06
N PRO A 19 4.32 9.21 -11.51
CA PRO A 19 3.31 8.29 -10.96
C PRO A 19 3.58 7.88 -9.51
N GLN A 20 4.79 8.08 -9.02
CA GLN A 20 5.24 7.76 -7.66
C GLN A 20 5.21 8.96 -6.70
N PHE A 21 4.67 10.09 -7.16
CA PHE A 21 4.53 11.29 -6.34
C PHE A 21 3.07 11.55 -5.99
N HIS A 22 2.79 11.66 -4.70
CA HIS A 22 1.48 11.94 -4.16
C HIS A 22 1.44 13.35 -3.58
N ASP A 23 0.75 14.26 -4.27
CA ASP A 23 0.65 15.66 -3.85
C ASP A 23 -0.32 15.79 -2.67
N TYR A 24 0.15 16.38 -1.57
CA TYR A 24 -0.70 16.61 -0.41
C TYR A 24 -1.73 17.69 -0.75
N GLN A 25 -3.02 17.35 -0.73
CA GLN A 25 -4.13 18.23 -1.12
C GLN A 25 -4.45 19.33 -0.08
N GLU A 26 -3.56 19.57 0.88
CA GLU A 26 -3.74 20.60 1.92
C GLU A 26 -3.44 21.98 1.35
N LYS A 27 -4.33 22.96 1.56
CA LYS A 27 -4.14 24.36 1.11
C LYS A 27 -2.85 25.02 1.61
N GLU A 28 -2.30 24.52 2.72
CA GLU A 28 -1.07 25.04 3.34
C GLU A 28 0.20 24.34 2.81
N ASN A 29 0.06 23.31 1.98
CA ASN A 29 1.22 22.64 1.41
C ASN A 29 1.77 23.42 0.23
N ARG A 30 2.94 24.01 0.50
CA ARG A 30 3.80 24.74 -0.44
C ARG A 30 4.37 23.81 -1.53
N SER A 31 3.48 23.15 -2.26
CA SER A 31 3.82 22.18 -3.31
C SER A 31 4.60 20.97 -2.79
N ARG A 32 4.27 20.52 -1.58
CA ARG A 32 4.87 19.35 -0.91
C ARG A 32 4.00 18.13 -1.11
N GLY A 33 4.64 16.98 -1.29
CA GLY A 33 3.99 15.68 -1.36
C GLY A 33 4.89 14.58 -0.83
N TRP A 34 4.47 13.35 -1.06
CA TRP A 34 5.22 12.15 -0.74
C TRP A 34 5.78 11.51 -2.00
N CYS A 35 7.07 11.15 -1.99
CA CYS A 35 7.65 10.29 -3.00
C CYS A 35 7.68 8.86 -2.47
N GLU A 36 6.86 8.00 -3.06
CA GLU A 36 6.72 6.59 -2.67
C GLU A 36 8.01 5.80 -2.94
N GLN A 37 8.59 5.99 -4.13
CA GLN A 37 9.86 5.41 -4.58
C GLN A 37 11.01 5.53 -3.57
N PHE A 38 11.17 6.72 -2.96
CA PHE A 38 12.24 7.00 -2.00
C PHE A 38 11.74 7.06 -0.55
N ASN A 39 10.45 6.77 -0.34
CA ASN A 39 9.78 6.81 0.95
C ASN A 39 10.08 8.10 1.75
N CYS A 40 9.98 9.26 1.11
CA CYS A 40 10.36 10.54 1.70
C CYS A 40 9.49 11.71 1.21
N VAL A 41 9.53 12.83 1.95
CA VAL A 41 8.88 14.08 1.54
C VAL A 41 9.61 14.66 0.32
N SER A 42 8.85 15.06 -0.70
CA SER A 42 9.37 15.71 -1.90
C SER A 42 8.51 16.93 -2.29
N PHE A 43 8.93 17.67 -3.31
CA PHE A 43 8.22 18.83 -3.84
C PHE A 43 7.77 18.57 -5.28
N SER A 44 6.63 19.12 -5.68
CA SER A 44 6.08 18.91 -7.03
C SER A 44 7.02 19.38 -8.16
N HIS A 45 7.88 20.36 -7.88
CA HIS A 45 8.88 20.89 -8.82
C HIS A 45 10.24 20.16 -8.74
N HIS A 46 10.38 19.15 -7.88
CA HIS A 46 11.62 18.38 -7.78
C HIS A 46 11.95 17.73 -9.13
N PRO A 47 13.15 17.94 -9.70
CA PRO A 47 13.51 17.43 -11.01
C PRO A 47 13.45 15.90 -11.08
N PHE A 48 13.00 15.38 -12.21
CA PHE A 48 13.03 13.94 -12.44
C PHE A 48 14.46 13.48 -12.71
N THR A 49 15.02 12.65 -11.82
CA THR A 49 16.42 12.21 -11.88
C THR A 49 16.59 10.92 -12.66
N GLN A 50 17.84 10.56 -12.95
CA GLN A 50 18.17 9.26 -13.55
C GLN A 50 17.72 8.10 -12.66
N ASP A 51 17.81 8.24 -11.33
CA ASP A 51 17.34 7.22 -10.39
C ASP A 51 15.81 7.04 -10.49
N CYS A 52 15.06 8.14 -10.65
CA CYS A 52 13.63 8.05 -10.93
C CYS A 52 13.37 7.28 -12.22
N ARG A 53 14.17 7.51 -13.27
CA ARG A 53 14.02 6.87 -14.58
C ARG A 53 14.29 5.37 -14.55
N LEU A 54 15.29 4.94 -13.78
CA LEU A 54 15.67 3.53 -13.65
C LEU A 54 14.63 2.71 -12.88
N ASN A 55 13.80 3.38 -12.07
CA ASN A 55 12.83 2.73 -11.19
C ASN A 55 11.39 3.19 -11.45
N ILE A 56 11.04 3.56 -12.69
CA ILE A 56 9.64 3.84 -13.02
C ILE A 56 8.86 2.52 -12.90
N PRO A 57 7.93 2.39 -11.95
CA PRO A 57 7.09 1.20 -11.87
C PRO A 57 6.21 1.11 -13.11
N ASN A 58 5.97 -0.10 -13.59
CA ASN A 58 4.93 -0.31 -14.60
C ASN A 58 3.53 -0.21 -13.96
N GLU A 59 2.47 -0.24 -14.77
CA GLU A 59 1.09 -0.13 -14.27
C GLU A 59 0.71 -1.29 -13.32
N GLU A 60 1.25 -2.48 -13.55
CA GLU A 60 1.03 -3.64 -12.68
C GLU A 60 1.73 -3.48 -11.33
N ASP A 61 2.95 -2.91 -11.31
CA ASP A 61 3.73 -2.64 -10.10
C ASP A 61 3.03 -1.61 -9.19
N LEU A 62 2.40 -0.59 -9.79
CA LEU A 62 1.68 0.47 -9.07
C LEU A 62 0.44 -0.04 -8.32
N LEU A 63 -0.17 -1.11 -8.82
CA LEU A 63 -1.42 -1.67 -8.28
C LEU A 63 -1.22 -3.08 -7.71
N ARG A 64 0.02 -3.50 -7.50
CA ARG A 64 0.31 -4.79 -6.90
C ARG A 64 0.01 -4.73 -5.41
N SER A 65 -1.03 -5.43 -4.98
CA SER A 65 -1.27 -5.70 -3.57
C SER A 65 -0.35 -6.81 -3.07
N GLU A 66 0.03 -6.77 -1.80
CA GLU A 66 0.84 -7.84 -1.20
C GLU A 66 0.11 -9.18 -1.14
N HIS A 67 -1.22 -9.13 -0.96
CA HIS A 67 -2.08 -10.31 -0.91
C HIS A 67 -3.12 -10.31 -2.02
N GLU A 68 -3.53 -11.50 -2.45
CA GLU A 68 -4.59 -11.69 -3.44
C GLU A 68 -5.82 -12.37 -2.82
N VAL A 69 -6.95 -12.30 -3.52
CA VAL A 69 -8.13 -13.08 -3.11
C VAL A 69 -7.78 -14.56 -3.15
N GLY A 70 -8.03 -15.26 -2.04
CA GLY A 70 -7.62 -16.65 -1.82
C GLY A 70 -6.35 -16.80 -1.00
N SER A 71 -5.56 -15.74 -0.78
CA SER A 71 -4.39 -15.79 0.10
C SER A 71 -4.79 -16.12 1.54
N LEU A 72 -3.99 -16.96 2.19
CA LEU A 72 -4.07 -17.18 3.63
C LEU A 72 -3.21 -16.13 4.35
N VAL A 73 -3.80 -15.53 5.37
CA VAL A 73 -3.16 -14.48 6.17
C VAL A 73 -3.42 -14.74 7.64
N LYS A 74 -2.55 -14.24 8.52
CA LYS A 74 -2.81 -14.18 9.94
C LYS A 74 -3.12 -12.75 10.35
N LEU A 75 -4.07 -12.59 11.27
CA LEU A 75 -4.35 -11.29 11.89
C LEU A 75 -3.33 -11.02 12.98
N ILE A 76 -2.67 -9.88 12.92
CA ILE A 76 -1.65 -9.48 13.89
C ILE A 76 -2.33 -9.16 15.22
N ASP A 77 -1.96 -9.87 16.27
CA ASP A 77 -2.33 -9.56 17.65
C ASP A 77 -1.06 -9.39 18.48
N SER A 78 -0.75 -8.14 18.83
CA SER A 78 0.46 -7.78 19.58
C SER A 78 0.50 -8.35 21.00
N THR A 79 -0.62 -8.88 21.50
CA THR A 79 -0.72 -9.49 22.83
C THR A 79 -0.44 -10.99 22.84
N LEU A 80 -0.38 -11.60 21.65
CA LEU A 80 -0.21 -13.04 21.46
C LEU A 80 1.09 -13.33 20.73
N ASP A 81 1.62 -14.54 20.95
CA ASP A 81 2.73 -15.05 20.14
C ASP A 81 2.27 -15.29 18.69
N HIS A 82 3.17 -15.12 17.72
CA HIS A 82 2.85 -15.23 16.29
C HIS A 82 2.33 -16.61 15.88
N SER A 83 2.70 -17.67 16.62
CA SER A 83 2.17 -19.01 16.42
C SER A 83 0.69 -19.14 16.79
N GLN A 84 0.19 -18.23 17.63
CA GLN A 84 -1.18 -18.22 18.16
C GLN A 84 -2.12 -17.29 17.40
N TRP A 85 -1.62 -16.55 16.41
CA TRP A 85 -2.44 -15.65 15.61
C TRP A 85 -3.51 -16.41 14.80
N SER A 86 -4.70 -15.81 14.74
CA SER A 86 -5.83 -16.38 14.03
C SER A 86 -5.62 -16.30 12.51
N THR A 87 -5.89 -17.42 11.81
CA THR A 87 -5.73 -17.53 10.35
C THR A 87 -7.04 -17.27 9.63
N PHE A 88 -6.97 -16.52 8.55
CA PHE A 88 -8.09 -16.14 7.70
C PHE A 88 -7.75 -16.32 6.22
N ILE A 89 -8.80 -16.34 5.40
CA ILE A 89 -8.67 -16.26 3.94
C ILE A 89 -9.11 -14.87 3.45
N VAL A 90 -8.35 -14.29 2.54
CA VAL A 90 -8.72 -13.04 1.86
C VAL A 90 -9.84 -13.34 0.86
N VAL A 91 -11.02 -12.74 1.07
CA VAL A 91 -12.19 -12.89 0.19
C VAL A 91 -12.49 -11.62 -0.62
N GLY A 92 -11.74 -10.54 -0.38
CA GLY A 92 -11.84 -9.30 -1.14
C GLY A 92 -10.70 -8.36 -0.83
N LYS A 93 -10.44 -7.41 -1.72
CA LYS A 93 -9.45 -6.34 -1.51
C LYS A 93 -9.97 -5.02 -2.05
N ARG A 94 -9.48 -3.92 -1.50
CA ARG A 94 -9.83 -2.55 -1.87
C ARG A 94 -8.60 -1.67 -1.76
N TYR A 95 -8.29 -0.94 -2.84
CA TYR A 95 -7.28 0.10 -2.80
C TYR A 95 -7.78 1.34 -2.02
N ASN A 96 -6.86 2.00 -1.32
CA ASN A 96 -7.10 3.23 -0.59
C ASN A 96 -6.68 4.45 -1.43
N PRO A 97 -7.62 5.11 -2.15
CA PRO A 97 -7.29 6.29 -2.95
C PRO A 97 -6.99 7.55 -2.10
N ASN A 98 -7.16 7.44 -0.78
CA ASN A 98 -7.00 8.57 0.14
C ASN A 98 -5.65 8.58 0.86
N ARG A 99 -4.78 7.59 0.58
CA ARG A 99 -3.41 7.61 1.10
C ARG A 99 -2.68 8.85 0.59
N TYR A 100 -1.82 9.41 1.42
CA TYR A 100 -1.01 10.60 1.09
C TYR A 100 -1.81 11.85 0.71
N GLN A 101 -3.10 11.95 1.02
CA GLN A 101 -3.84 13.19 0.77
C GLN A 101 -3.49 14.31 1.76
N ASN A 102 -3.02 13.96 2.95
CA ASN A 102 -2.73 14.93 4.01
C ASN A 102 -1.57 14.46 4.90
N THR A 103 -0.85 15.42 5.49
CA THR A 103 0.36 15.16 6.28
C THR A 103 0.06 14.57 7.67
N LYS A 104 -1.19 14.62 8.11
CA LYS A 104 -1.60 14.18 9.45
C LYS A 104 -1.88 12.67 9.54
N THR A 105 -2.35 12.08 8.46
CA THR A 105 -2.86 10.69 8.47
C THR A 105 -2.05 9.75 7.60
N PHE A 106 -1.18 10.26 6.72
CA PHE A 106 -0.51 9.41 5.71
C PHE A 106 0.33 8.26 6.30
N LEU A 107 1.02 8.48 7.43
CA LEU A 107 1.83 7.44 8.08
C LEU A 107 0.98 6.29 8.65
N ASN A 108 -0.29 6.55 8.96
CA ASN A 108 -1.20 5.58 9.56
C ASN A 108 -2.17 4.99 8.52
N GLN A 109 -1.94 5.28 7.23
CA GLN A 109 -2.75 4.78 6.13
C GLN A 109 -1.97 3.73 5.34
N THR A 110 -2.67 2.66 4.97
CA THR A 110 -2.20 1.61 4.06
C THR A 110 -2.68 1.88 2.63
N ASP A 111 -2.02 1.25 1.65
CA ASP A 111 -2.50 1.17 0.26
C ASP A 111 -3.71 0.26 0.12
N TRP A 112 -3.77 -0.83 0.91
CA TRP A 112 -4.75 -1.90 0.70
C TRP A 112 -5.51 -2.24 1.98
N TYR A 113 -6.82 -2.37 1.81
CA TYR A 113 -7.69 -3.00 2.78
C TYR A 113 -8.10 -4.37 2.27
N TYR A 114 -8.14 -5.36 3.16
CA TYR A 114 -8.49 -6.74 2.86
C TYR A 114 -9.76 -7.14 3.60
N ARG A 115 -10.65 -7.85 2.91
CA ARG A 115 -11.83 -8.47 3.52
C ARG A 115 -11.46 -9.90 3.87
N LEU A 116 -11.45 -10.20 5.15
CA LEU A 116 -11.10 -11.50 5.68
C LEU A 116 -12.34 -12.30 6.02
N ALA A 117 -12.26 -13.61 5.85
CA ALA A 117 -13.26 -14.55 6.32
C ALA A 117 -12.57 -15.73 7.03
N THR A 118 -13.26 -16.35 7.97
CA THR A 118 -12.73 -17.56 8.62
C THR A 118 -12.73 -18.71 7.61
N THR A 119 -11.76 -19.62 7.73
CA THR A 119 -11.63 -20.79 6.86
C THR A 119 -12.82 -21.74 6.98
N GLU A 120 -13.42 -21.82 8.17
CA GLU A 120 -14.55 -22.72 8.47
C GLU A 120 -15.91 -22.13 8.08
N GLN A 121 -16.05 -20.79 8.06
CA GLN A 121 -17.36 -20.12 7.93
C GLN A 121 -17.27 -18.83 7.10
N ALA A 122 -16.72 -18.93 5.89
CA ALA A 122 -16.43 -17.78 5.04
C ALA A 122 -17.63 -16.86 4.71
N LEU A 123 -18.87 -17.34 4.86
CA LEU A 123 -20.10 -16.61 4.56
C LEU A 123 -20.78 -15.98 5.78
N LEU A 124 -20.38 -16.32 7.01
CA LEU A 124 -21.10 -15.93 8.24
C LEU A 124 -20.45 -14.75 8.99
N SER A 125 -19.13 -14.62 8.92
CA SER A 125 -18.40 -13.53 9.58
C SER A 125 -17.26 -13.05 8.70
N GLN A 126 -17.27 -11.76 8.38
CA GLN A 126 -16.27 -11.12 7.56
C GLN A 126 -15.88 -9.77 8.16
N ILE A 127 -14.60 -9.45 8.12
CA ILE A 127 -14.05 -8.21 8.66
C ILE A 127 -13.18 -7.52 7.62
N TRP A 128 -13.17 -6.19 7.64
CA TRP A 128 -12.21 -5.40 6.87
C TRP A 128 -11.06 -5.01 7.78
N VAL A 129 -9.85 -5.23 7.29
CA VAL A 129 -8.60 -4.89 7.99
C VAL A 129 -7.66 -4.19 7.03
N ALA A 130 -6.75 -3.38 7.57
CA ALA A 130 -5.66 -2.75 6.83
C ALA A 130 -4.52 -3.75 6.57
N GLU A 131 -3.74 -3.54 5.51
CA GLU A 131 -2.58 -4.37 5.18
C GLU A 131 -1.60 -4.54 6.33
N ASN A 132 -1.35 -3.48 7.10
CA ASN A 132 -0.43 -3.50 8.23
C ASN A 132 -1.02 -4.16 9.50
N GLU A 133 -2.25 -4.68 9.44
CA GLU A 133 -2.89 -5.46 10.52
C GLU A 133 -2.80 -6.98 10.25
N ILE A 134 -2.22 -7.39 9.12
CA ILE A 134 -2.11 -8.79 8.72
C ILE A 134 -0.68 -9.15 8.33
N CYS A 135 -0.37 -10.44 8.33
CA CYS A 135 0.85 -10.98 7.74
C CYS A 135 0.56 -12.20 6.86
N HIS A 136 1.47 -12.51 5.94
CA HIS A 136 1.41 -13.76 5.18
C HIS A 136 1.45 -14.96 6.13
N TYR A 137 0.61 -15.96 5.85
CA TYR A 137 0.52 -17.17 6.66
C TYR A 137 1.89 -17.84 6.89
N ASP A 138 2.69 -17.95 5.82
CA ASP A 138 4.01 -18.59 5.83
C ASP A 138 5.12 -17.72 6.43
N GLN A 139 4.88 -16.41 6.62
CA GLN A 139 5.87 -15.49 7.20
C GLN A 139 5.76 -15.35 8.72
N ALA A 140 4.73 -15.95 9.34
CA ALA A 140 4.52 -15.87 10.78
C ALA A 140 5.70 -16.45 11.59
N ASP A 141 6.44 -17.42 11.04
CA ASP A 141 7.59 -18.05 11.69
C ASP A 141 8.90 -17.24 11.53
N ILE A 142 8.89 -16.17 10.72
CA ILE A 142 10.09 -15.36 10.39
C ILE A 142 10.13 -14.06 11.21
N ILE A 143 8.99 -13.59 11.71
CA ILE A 143 8.94 -12.39 12.56
C ILE A 143 9.39 -12.81 13.97
N ASN A 144 10.68 -12.69 14.25
CA ASN A 144 11.23 -12.88 15.59
C ASN A 144 10.83 -11.66 16.45
N PRO A 145 10.09 -11.80 17.56
CA PRO A 145 9.64 -10.67 18.39
C PRO A 145 10.76 -10.00 19.19
N ILE A 146 12.02 -10.39 18.99
CA ILE A 146 13.16 -9.85 19.70
C ILE A 146 13.91 -8.90 18.77
N GLY A 147 13.65 -7.61 18.96
CA GLY A 147 14.53 -6.56 18.46
C GLY A 147 15.92 -6.71 19.09
N GLU A 148 16.83 -7.33 18.36
CA GLU A 148 18.27 -7.11 18.54
C GLU A 148 18.82 -6.57 17.22
N PHE A 149 19.16 -5.29 17.25
CA PHE A 149 19.99 -4.60 16.27
C PHE A 149 21.47 -4.87 16.58
#